data_AF-A0A2W6DFP2-F1
#
_entry.id   AF-A0A2W6DFP2-F1
#
_cell.length_a   1.000
_cell.length_b   1.000
_cell.length_c   1.000
_cell.angle_alpha   90.00
_cell.angle_beta   90.00
_cell.angle_gamma   90.00
#
_symmetry.space_group_name_H-M   'P 1'
#
loop_
_entity.id
_entity.type
_entity.pdbx_description
1 polymer ?
#
loop_
_entity_poly.entity_id
_entity_poly.type
_entity_poly.pdbx_seq_one_letter_code
_entity_poly.pdbx_strand_id
1 'polypeptide(L)'
;MTGQPVCYSCVRMAAGMAAPPRERVLDTDHWRLAHAFGTTLPGWLVLLPKVHVESLADLAPEAAAELGGLLRDVTAALQAAIGCTKTYVALFAEAEGFSHLHFHVIPRMSDQPVELRGPAAFAALGHPPERSVQPAEMDDIATRIRAQLPSP
;
A
#
# COMPACT_ATOMS: atom_id res chain seq x y z
N MET A 1 13.97 25.21 -16.74
CA MET A 1 14.47 24.42 -15.60
C MET A 1 13.30 24.17 -14.67
N THR A 2 12.54 23.12 -14.92
CA THR A 2 11.50 22.63 -14.01
C THR A 2 12.00 21.27 -13.56
N GLY A 3 12.62 21.21 -12.39
CA GLY A 3 13.03 19.93 -11.81
C GLY A 3 11.78 19.06 -11.69
N GLN A 4 11.82 17.84 -12.22
CA GLN A 4 10.75 16.87 -11.99
C GLN A 4 10.48 16.83 -10.47
N PRO A 5 9.21 16.90 -10.04
CA PRO A 5 8.89 16.73 -8.63
C PRO A 5 9.53 15.43 -8.14
N VAL A 6 10.25 15.51 -7.03
CA VAL A 6 10.95 14.36 -6.45
C VAL A 6 9.90 13.31 -6.09
N CYS A 7 9.98 12.13 -6.73
CA CYS A 7 9.06 11.04 -6.47
C CYS A 7 9.17 10.58 -5.01
N TYR A 8 8.07 10.70 -4.26
CA TYR A 8 8.02 10.32 -2.84
C TYR A 8 8.41 8.85 -2.62
N SER A 9 7.83 7.95 -3.43
CA SER A 9 8.10 6.52 -3.34
C SER A 9 9.57 6.18 -3.53
N CYS A 10 10.28 6.79 -4.49
CA CYS A 10 11.72 6.61 -4.66
C CYS A 10 12.53 7.03 -3.43
N VAL A 11 12.19 8.18 -2.82
CA VAL A 11 12.86 8.64 -1.60
C VAL A 11 12.69 7.64 -0.46
N ARG A 12 11.48 7.10 -0.29
CA ARG A 12 11.18 6.11 0.75
C ARG A 12 11.78 4.73 0.46
N MET A 13 11.92 4.37 -0.81
CA MET A 13 12.61 3.15 -1.21
C MET A 13 14.08 3.14 -0.76
N ALA A 14 14.76 4.28 -0.84
CA ALA A 14 16.17 4.43 -0.47
C ALA A 14 16.49 4.09 0.99
N ALA A 15 15.50 4.13 1.90
CA ALA A 15 15.67 3.71 3.28
C ALA A 15 15.97 2.20 3.43
N GLY A 16 15.65 1.39 2.41
CA GLY A 16 16.00 -0.03 2.39
C GLY A 16 15.56 -0.78 3.66
N MET A 17 16.49 -1.51 4.28
CA MET A 17 16.22 -2.27 5.50
C MET A 17 15.99 -1.40 6.76
N ALA A 18 16.42 -0.14 6.73
CA ALA A 18 16.22 0.81 7.83
C ALA A 18 14.80 1.39 7.85
N ALA A 19 13.99 1.12 6.82
CA ALA A 19 12.59 1.53 6.79
C ALA A 19 11.80 0.91 7.96
N PRO A 20 10.95 1.68 8.65
CA PRO A 20 10.13 1.18 9.74
C PRO A 20 9.11 0.13 9.25
N PRO A 21 8.54 -0.70 10.14
CA PRO A 21 7.65 -1.79 9.76
C PRO A 21 6.51 -1.40 8.81
N ARG A 22 5.82 -0.28 9.08
CA ARG A 22 4.73 0.23 8.23
C ARG A 22 5.16 0.60 6.82
N GLU A 23 6.44 0.86 6.59
CA GLU A 23 6.97 1.26 5.27
C GLU A 23 7.53 0.08 4.49
N ARG A 24 7.67 -1.08 5.13
CA ARG A 24 8.25 -2.29 4.55
C ARG A 24 7.54 -3.51 5.10
N VAL A 25 6.22 -3.60 4.94
CA VAL A 25 5.43 -4.75 5.40
C VAL A 25 5.92 -6.04 4.74
N LEU A 26 6.16 -5.97 3.43
CA LEU A 26 6.79 -6.97 2.56
C LEU A 26 7.86 -6.29 1.70
N ASP A 27 8.94 -7.00 1.41
CA ASP A 27 10.00 -6.58 0.48
C ASP A 27 10.44 -7.81 -0.31
N THR A 28 10.15 -7.85 -1.61
CA THR A 28 10.59 -8.90 -2.54
C THR A 28 11.68 -8.35 -3.44
N ASP A 29 12.12 -9.12 -4.43
CA ASP A 29 13.09 -8.63 -5.42
C ASP A 29 12.52 -7.46 -6.22
N HIS A 30 11.22 -7.51 -6.56
CA HIS A 30 10.58 -6.51 -7.42
C HIS A 30 9.63 -5.56 -6.68
N TRP A 31 9.04 -5.96 -5.56
CA TRP A 31 7.94 -5.23 -4.93
C TRP A 31 8.19 -4.86 -3.47
N ARG A 32 7.55 -3.78 -3.03
CA ARG A 32 7.42 -3.41 -1.62
C ARG A 32 5.96 -3.17 -1.29
N LEU A 33 5.54 -3.67 -0.12
CA LEU A 33 4.26 -3.35 0.48
C LEU A 33 4.47 -2.39 1.63
N ALA A 34 3.75 -1.27 1.63
CA ALA A 34 3.78 -0.26 2.67
C ALA A 34 2.37 0.17 3.06
N HIS A 35 2.21 0.82 4.19
CA HIS A 35 0.99 1.53 4.53
C HIS A 35 0.83 2.79 3.69
N ALA A 36 -0.40 3.05 3.26
CA ALA A 36 -0.80 4.41 2.92
C ALA A 36 -0.81 5.29 4.18
N PHE A 37 -0.62 6.58 4.02
CA PHE A 37 -0.67 7.56 5.10
C PHE A 37 -1.73 8.63 4.81
N GLY A 38 -2.05 9.45 5.81
CA GLY A 38 -3.10 10.46 5.68
C GLY A 38 -4.49 9.84 5.50
N THR A 39 -4.70 8.63 6.03
CA THR A 39 -5.97 7.91 5.93
C THR A 39 -6.56 7.63 7.30
N THR A 40 -7.89 7.64 7.38
CA THR A 40 -8.66 7.27 8.57
C THR A 40 -8.92 5.77 8.67
N LEU A 41 -8.51 4.95 7.68
CA LEU A 41 -8.75 3.50 7.66
C LEU A 41 -7.49 2.70 8.06
N PRO A 42 -7.52 2.01 9.22
CA PRO A 42 -6.46 1.08 9.61
C PRO A 42 -6.28 -0.03 8.57
N GLY A 43 -5.02 -0.32 8.22
CA GLY A 43 -4.67 -1.38 7.27
C GLY A 43 -4.80 -1.01 5.79
N TRP A 44 -4.97 0.27 5.44
CA TRP A 44 -4.82 0.69 4.05
C TRP A 44 -3.36 0.56 3.61
N LEU A 45 -3.11 -0.30 2.63
CA LEU A 45 -1.77 -0.55 2.09
C LEU A 45 -1.62 -0.04 0.66
N VAL A 46 -0.36 0.09 0.24
CA VAL A 46 0.07 0.30 -1.14
C VAL A 46 1.13 -0.73 -1.49
N LEU A 47 0.92 -1.46 -2.60
CA LEU A 47 1.90 -2.36 -3.20
C LEU A 47 2.52 -1.64 -4.39
N LEU A 48 3.84 -1.48 -4.41
CA LEU A 48 4.55 -0.70 -5.42
C LEU A 48 5.85 -1.39 -5.86
N PRO A 49 6.26 -1.26 -7.13
CA PRO A 49 7.53 -1.79 -7.59
C PRO A 49 8.68 -1.01 -6.96
N LYS A 50 9.82 -1.65 -6.77
CA LYS A 50 11.04 -1.03 -6.21
C LYS A 50 11.70 -0.08 -7.21
N VAL A 51 11.55 -0.37 -8.50
CA VAL A 51 11.97 0.52 -9.60
C VAL A 51 10.91 1.58 -9.86
N HIS A 52 11.35 2.74 -10.33
CA HIS A 52 10.43 3.80 -10.74
C HIS A 52 9.86 3.48 -12.12
N VAL A 53 8.56 3.22 -12.15
CA VAL A 53 7.76 3.08 -13.37
C VAL A 53 6.42 3.79 -13.14
N GLU A 54 5.83 4.35 -14.19
CA GLU A 54 4.58 5.11 -14.07
C GLU A 54 3.35 4.28 -14.48
N SER A 55 3.53 3.26 -15.32
CA SER A 55 2.43 2.41 -15.79
C SER A 55 2.69 0.92 -15.60
N LEU A 56 1.59 0.13 -15.60
CA LEU A 56 1.63 -1.33 -15.61
C LEU A 56 2.42 -1.90 -16.80
N ALA A 57 2.34 -1.23 -17.96
CA ALA A 57 2.98 -1.68 -19.19
C ALA A 57 4.51 -1.54 -19.15
N ASP A 58 5.03 -0.72 -18.23
CA ASP A 58 6.47 -0.48 -18.06
C ASP A 58 7.13 -1.52 -17.13
N LEU A 59 6.36 -2.42 -16.53
CA LEU A 59 6.89 -3.47 -15.67
C LEU A 59 7.72 -4.47 -16.48
N ALA A 60 8.85 -4.87 -15.90
CA ALA A 60 9.57 -6.05 -16.36
C ALA A 60 8.67 -7.30 -16.28
N PRO A 61 8.78 -8.27 -17.22
CA PRO A 61 7.93 -9.46 -17.24
C PRO A 61 7.90 -10.23 -15.91
N GLU A 62 9.03 -10.31 -15.21
CA GLU A 62 9.17 -11.00 -13.93
C GLU A 62 8.35 -10.31 -12.83
N ALA A 63 8.44 -8.97 -12.75
CA ALA A 63 7.67 -8.18 -11.80
C ALA A 63 6.16 -8.27 -12.09
N ALA A 64 5.77 -8.27 -13.37
CA ALA A 64 4.39 -8.43 -13.79
C ALA A 64 3.83 -9.82 -13.45
N ALA A 65 4.64 -10.87 -13.61
CA ALA A 65 4.25 -12.25 -13.27
C ALA A 65 4.04 -12.45 -11.75
N GLU A 66 4.83 -11.78 -10.91
CA GLU A 66 4.74 -11.86 -9.45
C GLU A 66 3.45 -11.20 -8.89
N LEU A 67 2.94 -10.16 -9.57
CA LEU A 67 1.87 -9.29 -9.07
C LEU A 67 0.61 -10.03 -8.62
N GLY A 68 0.13 -11.01 -9.40
CA GLY A 68 -1.11 -11.72 -9.10
C GLY A 68 -1.03 -12.53 -7.80
N GLY A 69 0.09 -13.21 -7.58
CA GLY A 69 0.34 -13.97 -6.35
C GLY A 69 0.43 -13.04 -5.14
N LEU A 70 1.17 -11.93 -5.28
CA LEU A 70 1.29 -10.92 -4.24
C LEU A 70 -0.05 -10.32 -3.82
N LEU A 71 -0.88 -9.92 -4.78
CA LEU A 71 -2.21 -9.37 -4.47
C LEU A 71 -3.08 -10.38 -3.72
N ARG A 72 -3.03 -11.67 -4.09
CA ARG A 72 -3.73 -12.74 -3.34
C ARG A 72 -3.21 -12.83 -1.91
N ASP A 73 -1.90 -12.94 -1.72
CA ASP A 73 -1.32 -13.17 -0.39
C ASP A 73 -1.47 -11.97 0.53
N VAL A 74 -1.27 -10.76 0.01
CA VAL A 74 -1.46 -9.52 0.76
C VAL A 74 -2.90 -9.35 1.21
N THR A 75 -3.88 -9.64 0.33
CA THR A 75 -5.29 -9.51 0.70
C THR A 75 -5.72 -10.54 1.74
N ALA A 76 -5.23 -11.78 1.65
CA ALA A 76 -5.46 -12.81 2.66
C ALA A 76 -4.80 -12.46 4.01
N ALA A 77 -3.54 -12.02 3.98
CA ALA A 77 -2.80 -11.61 5.18
C ALA A 77 -3.44 -10.40 5.88
N LEU A 78 -3.88 -9.40 5.11
CA LEU A 78 -4.61 -8.25 5.63
C LEU A 78 -5.92 -8.67 6.30
N GLN A 79 -6.71 -9.53 5.64
CA GLN A 79 -7.94 -10.05 6.22
C GLN A 79 -7.68 -10.82 7.52
N ALA A 80 -6.66 -11.66 7.59
CA ALA A 80 -6.30 -12.38 8.81
C ALA A 80 -5.80 -11.45 9.93
N ALA A 81 -5.06 -10.39 9.59
CA ALA A 81 -4.43 -9.49 10.57
C ALA A 81 -5.41 -8.52 11.24
N ILE A 82 -6.43 -8.05 10.51
CA ILE A 82 -7.36 -7.01 11.00
C ILE A 82 -8.84 -7.40 10.91
N GLY A 83 -9.18 -8.57 10.36
CA GLY A 83 -10.56 -9.06 10.29
C GLY A 83 -11.45 -8.35 9.28
N CYS A 84 -10.89 -7.69 8.26
CA CYS A 84 -11.70 -7.06 7.22
C CYS A 84 -12.47 -8.11 6.40
N THR A 85 -13.69 -7.79 5.98
CA THR A 85 -14.55 -8.74 5.24
C THR A 85 -14.31 -8.77 3.75
N LYS A 86 -13.67 -7.73 3.22
CA LYS A 86 -13.32 -7.59 1.81
C LYS A 86 -12.10 -6.69 1.67
N THR A 87 -11.41 -6.82 0.55
CA THR A 87 -10.39 -5.89 0.10
C THR A 87 -10.78 -5.31 -1.27
N TYR A 88 -10.43 -4.05 -1.49
CA TYR A 88 -10.46 -3.42 -2.81
C TYR A 88 -9.02 -3.25 -3.32
N VAL A 89 -8.82 -3.44 -4.62
CA VAL A 89 -7.56 -3.17 -5.30
C VAL A 89 -7.80 -2.11 -6.37
N ALA A 90 -7.05 -1.01 -6.32
CA ALA A 90 -7.19 0.10 -7.26
C ALA A 90 -5.82 0.66 -7.65
N LEU A 91 -5.69 1.11 -8.89
CA LEU A 91 -4.51 1.77 -9.43
C LEU A 91 -4.94 3.07 -10.09
N PHE A 92 -4.28 4.17 -9.70
CA PHE A 92 -4.42 5.49 -10.31
C PHE A 92 -3.03 6.08 -10.58
N ALA A 93 -2.19 6.17 -9.54
CA ALA A 93 -0.78 6.59 -9.60
C ALA A 93 -0.51 7.90 -10.35
N GLU A 94 -1.43 8.87 -10.29
CA GLU A 94 -1.37 10.12 -11.06
C GLU A 94 -1.28 11.40 -10.20
N ALA A 95 -1.33 11.28 -8.87
CA ALA A 95 -1.22 12.44 -7.98
C ALA A 95 0.19 13.05 -8.02
N GLU A 96 0.28 14.38 -7.94
CA GLU A 96 1.56 15.10 -7.98
C GLU A 96 2.53 14.60 -6.89
N GLY A 97 3.75 14.23 -7.29
CA GLY A 97 4.76 13.64 -6.41
C GLY A 97 4.60 12.13 -6.13
N PHE A 98 3.51 11.52 -6.62
CA PHE A 98 3.18 10.09 -6.50
C PHE A 98 2.99 9.39 -7.84
N SER A 99 3.55 9.95 -8.92
CA SER A 99 3.68 9.32 -10.25
C SER A 99 4.69 8.17 -10.20
N HIS A 100 4.40 7.17 -9.39
CA HIS A 100 5.12 5.90 -9.26
C HIS A 100 4.03 4.85 -9.10
N LEU A 101 4.01 3.86 -9.97
CA LEU A 101 3.02 2.79 -9.99
C LEU A 101 2.75 2.24 -8.58
N HIS A 102 1.51 2.31 -8.11
CA HIS A 102 1.15 1.69 -6.84
C HIS A 102 -0.30 1.23 -6.84
N PHE A 103 -0.52 0.04 -6.29
CA PHE A 103 -1.83 -0.55 -6.10
C PHE A 103 -2.27 -0.27 -4.67
N HIS A 104 -3.34 0.48 -4.50
CA HIS A 104 -4.02 0.55 -3.22
C HIS A 104 -4.63 -0.80 -2.91
N VAL A 105 -4.40 -1.31 -1.70
CA VAL A 105 -5.10 -2.46 -1.13
C VAL A 105 -5.87 -1.96 0.09
N ILE A 106 -7.19 -1.83 -0.06
CA ILE A 106 -8.05 -1.09 0.86
C ILE A 106 -8.90 -2.10 1.64
N PRO A 107 -8.81 -2.15 2.98
CA PRO A 107 -9.67 -3.02 3.77
C PRO A 107 -11.08 -2.46 3.88
N ARG A 108 -12.07 -3.36 3.83
CA ARG A 108 -13.48 -3.05 4.08
C ARG A 108 -14.01 -3.88 5.24
N MET A 109 -14.26 -3.21 6.36
CA MET A 109 -14.83 -3.81 7.57
C MET A 109 -16.31 -4.19 7.36
N SER A 110 -16.81 -5.10 8.18
CA SER A 110 -18.21 -5.55 8.13
C SER A 110 -19.18 -4.39 8.33
N ASP A 111 -18.85 -3.51 9.27
CA ASP A 111 -19.59 -2.34 9.73
C ASP A 111 -19.29 -1.05 8.93
N GLN A 112 -18.42 -1.11 7.92
CA GLN A 112 -18.07 0.09 7.14
C GLN A 112 -19.32 0.72 6.51
N PRO A 113 -19.56 2.04 6.69
CA PRO A 113 -20.71 2.73 6.13
C PRO A 113 -20.81 2.55 4.61
N VAL A 114 -22.02 2.45 4.06
CA VAL A 114 -22.25 2.17 2.62
C VAL A 114 -21.65 3.27 1.73
N GLU A 115 -21.72 4.51 2.20
CA GLU A 115 -21.16 5.71 1.57
C GLU A 115 -19.63 5.73 1.53
N LEU A 116 -18.95 4.81 2.23
CA LEU A 116 -17.50 4.63 2.21
C LEU A 116 -17.09 3.29 1.59
N ARG A 117 -17.98 2.63 0.83
CA ARG A 117 -17.69 1.37 0.13
C ARG A 117 -17.36 1.59 -1.34
N GLY A 118 -16.62 0.63 -1.92
CA GLY A 118 -16.21 0.69 -3.33
C GLY A 118 -15.34 1.91 -3.63
N PRO A 119 -15.54 2.61 -4.75
CA PRO A 119 -14.76 3.81 -5.08
C PRO A 119 -14.84 4.91 -4.01
N ALA A 120 -15.95 5.00 -3.27
CA ALA A 120 -16.13 6.02 -2.24
C ALA A 120 -15.22 5.84 -1.01
N ALA A 121 -14.56 4.68 -0.86
CA ALA A 121 -13.57 4.46 0.20
C ALA A 121 -12.42 5.48 0.16
N PHE A 122 -12.13 6.09 -1.00
CA PHE A 122 -11.13 7.16 -1.16
C PHE A 122 -11.47 8.46 -0.41
N ALA A 123 -12.70 8.65 0.04
CA ALA A 123 -13.04 9.75 0.95
C ALA A 123 -12.34 9.64 2.32
N ALA A 124 -11.81 8.45 2.66
CA ALA A 124 -11.02 8.22 3.87
C ALA A 124 -9.52 8.51 3.70
N LEU A 125 -9.07 9.04 2.55
CA LEU A 125 -7.68 9.43 2.29
C LEU A 125 -7.55 10.97 2.21
N GLY A 126 -6.36 11.51 2.47
CA GLY A 126 -6.09 12.96 2.42
C GLY A 126 -6.44 13.72 3.70
N HIS A 127 -6.51 13.03 4.85
CA HIS A 127 -6.83 13.61 6.15
C HIS A 127 -5.57 14.09 6.89
N PRO A 128 -5.70 15.09 7.78
CA PRO A 128 -4.57 15.57 8.57
C PRO A 128 -4.14 14.51 9.61
N PRO A 129 -2.93 14.62 10.18
CA PRO A 129 -2.37 13.60 11.07
C PRO A 129 -3.24 13.26 12.27
N GLU A 130 -3.98 14.23 12.84
CA GLU A 130 -4.81 14.06 14.04
C GLU A 130 -6.04 13.19 13.79
N ARG A 131 -6.48 13.08 12.53
CA ARG A 131 -7.61 12.24 12.13
C ARG A 131 -7.15 10.93 11.48
N SER A 132 -5.86 10.84 11.14
CA SER A 132 -5.31 9.69 10.44
C SER A 132 -4.88 8.59 11.41
N VAL A 133 -4.78 7.37 10.90
CA VAL A 133 -4.16 6.24 11.60
C VAL A 133 -2.74 6.63 12.02
N GLN A 134 -2.38 6.36 13.27
CA GLN A 134 -1.10 6.80 13.82
C GLN A 134 0.04 5.85 13.41
N PRO A 135 1.29 6.33 13.27
CA PRO A 135 2.41 5.49 12.86
C PRO A 135 2.61 4.24 13.69
N ALA A 136 2.46 4.31 15.02
CA ALA A 136 2.58 3.16 15.90
C ALA A 136 1.54 2.08 15.60
N GLU A 137 0.28 2.48 15.35
CA GLU A 137 -0.78 1.54 14.96
C GLU A 137 -0.50 0.90 13.60
N MET A 138 0.03 1.67 12.64
CA MET A 138 0.48 1.13 11.35
C MET A 138 1.61 0.13 11.53
N ASP A 139 2.58 0.40 12.41
CA ASP A 139 3.71 -0.51 12.68
C ASP A 139 3.22 -1.83 13.34
N ASP A 140 2.24 -1.75 14.24
CA ASP A 140 1.60 -2.92 14.86
C ASP A 140 0.79 -3.74 13.84
N ILE A 141 0.03 -3.08 12.96
CA ILE A 141 -0.69 -3.74 11.86
C ILE A 141 0.29 -4.39 10.89
N ALA A 142 1.34 -3.68 10.49
CA ALA A 142 2.37 -4.19 9.60
C ALA A 142 3.02 -5.47 10.14
N THR A 143 3.32 -5.50 11.44
CA THR A 143 3.90 -6.68 12.10
C THR A 143 2.93 -7.86 12.06
N ARG A 144 1.64 -7.63 12.32
CA ARG A 144 0.60 -8.68 12.21
C ARG A 144 0.45 -9.20 10.79
N ILE A 145 0.41 -8.31 9.78
CA ILE A 145 0.30 -8.70 8.38
C ILE A 145 1.50 -9.55 7.98
N ARG A 146 2.72 -9.12 8.33
CA ARG A 146 3.94 -9.86 7.99
C ARG A 146 3.92 -11.28 8.55
N ALA A 147 3.39 -11.47 9.76
CA ALA A 147 3.26 -12.80 10.37
C ALA A 147 2.27 -13.73 9.65
N GLN A 148 1.40 -13.19 8.79
CA GLN A 148 0.42 -13.95 7.99
C GLN A 148 0.87 -14.16 6.54
N LEU A 149 1.92 -13.46 6.08
CA LEU A 149 2.43 -13.62 4.73
C LEU A 149 3.16 -14.97 4.60
N PRO A 150 3.11 -15.62 3.41
CA PRO A 150 3.91 -16.80 3.16
C PRO A 150 5.38 -16.54 3.44
N SER A 151 6.09 -17.56 3.93
CA SER A 151 7.55 -17.50 3.96
C SER A 151 8.08 -17.41 2.52
N PRO A 152 9.11 -16.60 2.28
CA PRO A 152 9.75 -16.50 0.96
C PRO A 152 10.31 -17.84 0.49
#